data_AF-A0A5A7STI5-F1
#
_entry.id   AF-A0A5A7STI5-F1
#
_cell.length_a   1.000
_cell.length_b   1.000
_cell.length_c   1.000
_cell.angle_alpha   90.00
_cell.angle_beta   90.00
_cell.angle_gamma   90.00
#
_symmetry.space_group_name_H-M   'P 1'
#
loop_
_entity.id
_entity.type
_entity.pdbx_description
1 polymer ?
#
loop_
_entity_poly.entity_id
_entity_poly.type
_entity_poly.pdbx_seq_one_letter_code
_entity_poly.pdbx_strand_id
1 'polypeptide(L)'
;MQAMTNQASAGGAIPISRVKILEPKPFCGARDAKALENFIFDLKQYIKATNTVTEEAKVALVTMHLFEDAKLWWRSLYVGIQEGRYTKDTRML
;
A
#
# COMPACT_ATOMS: atom_id res chain seq x y z
N MET A 1 -37.51 38.61 33.06
CA MET A 1 -37.05 37.35 32.44
C MET A 1 -35.91 37.69 31.51
N GLN A 2 -34.68 37.27 31.85
CA GLN A 2 -33.46 37.62 31.11
C GLN A 2 -33.15 36.51 30.10
N ALA A 3 -33.05 36.88 28.82
CA ALA A 3 -32.73 35.97 27.74
C ALA A 3 -31.26 35.52 27.86
N MET A 4 -31.03 34.23 28.07
CA MET A 4 -29.70 33.63 28.01
C MET A 4 -29.30 33.51 26.54
N THR A 5 -28.29 34.28 26.14
CA THR A 5 -27.67 34.15 24.82
C THR A 5 -26.81 32.89 24.85
N ASN A 6 -27.24 31.86 24.12
CA ASN A 6 -26.46 30.64 23.95
C ASN A 6 -25.34 30.93 22.95
N GLN A 7 -24.14 31.26 23.43
CA GLN A 7 -22.94 31.16 22.62
C GLN A 7 -22.63 29.67 22.44
N ALA A 8 -22.99 29.14 21.27
CA ALA A 8 -22.52 27.84 20.83
C ALA A 8 -20.99 27.91 20.68
N SER A 9 -20.27 27.21 21.56
CA SER A 9 -18.86 26.90 21.34
C SER A 9 -18.80 26.07 20.06
N ALA A 10 -18.34 26.69 18.98
CA ALA A 10 -18.05 25.99 17.74
C ALA A 10 -17.08 24.86 18.09
N GLY A 11 -17.58 23.63 18.04
CA GLY A 11 -16.79 22.43 18.22
C GLY A 11 -15.67 22.46 17.18
N GLY A 12 -14.53 22.99 17.60
CA GLY A 12 -13.33 23.10 16.80
C GLY A 12 -12.91 21.69 16.45
N ALA A 13 -13.32 21.22 15.27
CA ALA A 13 -12.71 20.07 14.65
C ALA A 13 -11.24 20.42 14.54
N ILE A 14 -10.42 19.80 15.40
CA ILE A 14 -8.96 19.87 15.29
C ILE A 14 -8.68 19.51 13.83
N PRO A 15 -8.07 20.40 13.04
CA PRO A 15 -7.68 20.02 11.69
C PRO A 15 -6.69 18.89 11.88
N ILE A 16 -7.11 17.66 11.57
CA ILE A 16 -6.23 16.52 11.46
C ILE A 16 -5.20 16.97 10.44
N SER A 17 -4.00 17.30 10.93
CA SER A 17 -2.89 17.69 10.07
C SER A 17 -2.77 16.57 9.06
N ARG A 18 -2.94 16.87 7.76
CA ARG A 18 -2.78 15.89 6.70
C ARG A 18 -1.34 15.41 6.76
N VAL A 19 -1.10 14.33 7.51
CA VAL A 19 0.22 13.70 7.61
C VAL A 19 0.58 13.31 6.19
N LYS A 20 1.70 13.83 5.69
CA LYS A 20 2.22 13.42 4.39
C LYS A 20 2.56 11.95 4.52
N ILE A 21 1.85 11.10 3.77
CA ILE A 21 2.17 9.69 3.68
C ILE A 21 3.50 9.59 2.92
N LEU A 22 4.49 8.98 3.55
CA LEU A 22 5.80 8.76 2.92
C LEU A 22 5.69 7.60 1.94
N GLU A 23 6.17 7.82 0.71
CA GLU A 23 6.26 6.79 -0.30
C GLU A 23 7.37 5.79 0.06
N PRO A 24 7.13 4.47 -0.04
CA PRO A 24 8.13 3.48 0.33
C PRO A 24 9.26 3.43 -0.70
N LYS A 25 10.45 3.04 -0.25
CA LYS A 25 11.61 2.91 -1.13
C LYS A 25 11.38 1.78 -2.14
N PRO A 26 11.69 1.97 -3.43
CA PRO A 26 11.59 0.89 -4.41
C PRO A 26 12.54 -0.28 -4.12
N PHE A 27 12.12 -1.48 -4.48
CA PHE A 27 12.94 -2.69 -4.37
C PHE A 27 13.45 -3.16 -5.74
N CYS A 28 14.77 -3.21 -5.90
CA CYS A 28 15.44 -3.57 -7.15
C CYS A 28 15.73 -5.07 -7.31
N GLY A 29 15.37 -5.93 -6.35
CA GLY A 29 15.64 -7.37 -6.45
C GLY A 29 16.93 -7.83 -5.78
N ALA A 30 17.47 -7.05 -4.84
CA ALA A 30 18.65 -7.44 -4.07
C ALA A 30 18.40 -8.78 -3.35
N ARG A 31 19.37 -9.70 -3.43
CA ARG A 31 19.35 -11.00 -2.72
C ARG A 31 19.74 -10.83 -1.25
N ASP A 32 19.04 -9.94 -0.57
CA ASP A 32 19.24 -9.56 0.83
C ASP A 32 17.89 -9.68 1.55
N ALA A 33 17.83 -10.60 2.51
CA ALA A 33 16.61 -10.88 3.28
C ALA A 33 16.14 -9.65 4.07
N LYS A 34 17.06 -8.89 4.66
CA LYS A 34 16.75 -7.69 5.43
C LYS A 34 16.21 -6.59 4.53
N ALA A 35 16.79 -6.40 3.35
CA ALA A 35 16.29 -5.44 2.38
C ALA A 35 14.86 -5.79 1.93
N LEU A 36 14.59 -7.07 1.69
CA LEU A 36 13.27 -7.56 1.31
C LEU A 36 12.25 -7.40 2.45
N GLU A 37 12.60 -7.75 3.68
CA GLU A 37 11.72 -7.60 4.85
C GLU A 37 11.36 -6.15 5.11
N ASN A 38 12.33 -5.23 5.04
CA ASN A 38 12.09 -3.80 5.20
C ASN A 38 11.15 -3.28 4.12
N PHE A 39 11.36 -3.65 2.85
CA PHE A 39 10.48 -3.27 1.75
C PHE A 39 9.04 -3.74 1.97
N ILE A 40 8.85 -5.00 2.35
CA ILE A 40 7.51 -5.56 2.63
C ILE A 40 6.85 -4.83 3.81
N PHE A 41 7.62 -4.52 4.85
CA PHE A 41 7.11 -3.80 6.01
C PHE A 41 6.64 -2.39 5.63
N ASP A 42 7.49 -1.61 4.96
CA ASP A 42 7.17 -0.24 4.53
C ASP A 42 5.95 -0.20 3.61
N LEU A 43 5.86 -1.14 2.66
CA LEU A 43 4.75 -1.24 1.73
C LEU A 43 3.43 -1.60 2.43
N LYS A 44 3.45 -2.50 3.42
CA LYS A 44 2.26 -2.83 4.22
C LYS A 44 1.76 -1.61 4.98
N GLN A 45 2.67 -0.81 5.54
CA GLN A 45 2.31 0.42 6.25
C GLN A 45 1.77 1.48 5.28
N TYR A 46 2.33 1.59 4.09
CA TYR A 46 1.85 2.49 3.04
C TYR A 46 0.45 2.10 2.53
N ILE A 47 0.19 0.82 2.27
CA ILE A 47 -1.15 0.32 1.89
C ILE A 47 -2.20 0.67 2.95
N LYS A 48 -1.86 0.49 4.23
CA LYS A 48 -2.74 0.87 5.35
C LYS A 48 -2.98 2.38 5.38
N ALA A 49 -1.93 3.18 5.24
CA ALA A 49 -2.04 4.64 5.29
C ALA A 49 -2.85 5.21 4.10
N THR A 50 -2.78 4.56 2.94
CA THR A 50 -3.52 4.96 1.73
C THR A 50 -4.96 4.43 1.68
N ASN A 51 -5.40 3.67 2.70
CA ASN A 51 -6.70 3.01 2.73
C ASN A 51 -6.98 2.18 1.46
N THR A 52 -5.95 1.55 0.90
CA THR A 52 -6.11 0.73 -0.32
C THR A 52 -6.75 -0.61 0.06
N VAL A 53 -8.04 -0.79 -0.27
CA VAL A 53 -8.84 -1.92 0.22
C VAL A 53 -8.83 -3.12 -0.73
N THR A 54 -8.92 -2.90 -2.05
CA THR A 54 -9.06 -4.00 -3.02
C THR A 54 -7.74 -4.70 -3.26
N GLU A 55 -7.78 -6.02 -3.44
CA GLU A 55 -6.56 -6.82 -3.68
C GLU A 55 -5.90 -6.43 -5.01
N GLU A 56 -6.69 -6.09 -6.03
CA GLU A 56 -6.19 -5.63 -7.32
C GLU A 56 -5.40 -4.32 -7.18
N ALA A 57 -5.91 -3.37 -6.39
CA ALA A 57 -5.23 -2.10 -6.15
C ALA A 57 -3.98 -2.30 -5.29
N LYS A 58 -4.00 -3.21 -4.30
CA LYS A 58 -2.82 -3.59 -3.52
C LYS A 58 -1.73 -4.19 -4.41
N VAL A 59 -2.08 -5.14 -5.29
CA VAL A 59 -1.14 -5.76 -6.23
C VAL A 59 -0.57 -4.72 -7.20
N ALA A 60 -1.40 -3.82 -7.73
CA ALA A 60 -0.94 -2.73 -8.57
C ALA A 60 0.07 -1.83 -7.83
N LEU A 61 -0.24 -1.46 -6.58
CA LEU A 61 0.62 -0.62 -5.75
C LEU A 61 1.96 -1.30 -5.46
N VAL A 62 1.95 -2.58 -5.09
CA VAL A 62 3.17 -3.37 -4.86
C VAL A 62 4.02 -3.38 -6.13
N THR A 63 3.40 -3.64 -7.28
CA THR A 63 4.07 -3.70 -8.58
C THR A 63 4.70 -2.37 -8.98
N MET A 64 4.09 -1.24 -8.62
CA MET A 64 4.64 0.10 -8.89
C MET A 64 5.97 0.34 -8.17
N HIS A 65 6.14 -0.25 -6.98
CA HIS A 65 7.35 -0.09 -6.17
C HIS A 65 8.41 -1.19 -6.41
N LEU A 66 8.18 -2.08 -7.37
CA LEU A 66 9.23 -2.97 -7.89
C LEU A 66 10.04 -2.23 -8.97
N PHE A 67 11.35 -2.45 -8.96
CA PHE A 67 12.28 -1.86 -9.91
C PHE A 67 13.26 -2.89 -10.46
N GLU A 68 13.95 -2.54 -11.56
CA GLU A 68 14.98 -3.36 -12.21
C GLU A 68 14.57 -4.85 -12.36
N ASP A 69 15.40 -5.76 -11.88
CA ASP A 69 15.24 -7.20 -12.01
C ASP A 69 13.97 -7.70 -11.31
N ALA A 70 13.59 -7.10 -10.18
CA ALA A 70 12.35 -7.46 -9.49
C ALA A 70 11.12 -7.16 -10.36
N LYS A 71 11.12 -6.02 -11.07
CA LYS A 71 10.03 -5.66 -11.97
C LYS A 71 10.00 -6.54 -13.22
N LEU A 72 11.17 -6.90 -13.75
CA LEU A 72 11.27 -7.84 -14.88
C LEU A 72 10.75 -9.22 -14.51
N TRP A 73 11.15 -9.76 -13.35
CA TRP A 73 10.67 -11.04 -12.85
C TRP A 73 9.14 -11.06 -12.70
N TRP A 74 8.56 -10.02 -12.09
CA TRP A 74 7.11 -9.92 -11.92
C TRP A 74 6.36 -9.89 -13.26
N ARG A 75 6.86 -9.15 -14.26
CA ARG A 75 6.25 -9.10 -15.60
C ARG A 75 6.26 -10.47 -16.27
N SER A 76 7.37 -11.21 -16.18
CA SER A 76 7.48 -12.56 -16.72
C SER A 76 6.50 -13.53 -16.06
N LEU A 77 6.37 -13.46 -14.72
CA LEU A 77 5.39 -14.25 -13.97
C LEU A 77 3.96 -13.90 -14.39
N TYR A 78 3.63 -12.61 -14.48
CA TYR A 78 2.30 -12.14 -14.86
C TYR A 78 1.91 -12.63 -16.26
N VAL A 79 2.80 -12.49 -17.25
CA VAL A 79 2.58 -13.01 -18.61
C VAL A 79 2.37 -14.53 -18.59
N GLY A 80 3.19 -15.26 -17.84
CA GLY A 80 3.03 -16.71 -17.74
C GLY A 80 1.70 -17.14 -17.08
N ILE A 81 1.19 -16.39 -16.11
CA ILE A 81 -0.14 -16.63 -15.52
C ILE A 81 -1.24 -16.40 -16.56
N GLN A 82 -1.16 -15.31 -17.32
CA GLN A 82 -2.14 -14.97 -18.37
C GLN A 82 -2.16 -16.00 -19.49
N GLU A 83 -1.01 -16.58 -19.83
CA GLU A 83 -0.87 -17.64 -20.83
C GLU A 83 -1.15 -19.04 -20.28
N GLY A 84 -1.54 -19.17 -19.01
CA GLY A 84 -1.85 -20.45 -18.37
C GLY A 84 -0.62 -21.35 -18.13
N ARG A 85 0.60 -20.82 -18.27
CA ARG A 85 1.86 -21.53 -18.02
C ARG A 85 2.12 -21.77 -16.53
N TYR A 86 1.50 -20.97 -15.67
CA TYR A 86 1.52 -21.13 -14.23
C TYR A 86 0.08 -21.32 -13.73
N THR A 87 -0.22 -22.51 -13.23
CA THR A 87 -1.49 -22.77 -12.55
C THR A 87 -1.42 -22.20 -11.14
N LYS A 88 -2.46 -21.48 -10.71
CA LYS A 88 -2.66 -21.17 -9.29
C LYS A 88 -2.86 -22.51 -8.59
N ASP A 89 -1.86 -22.99 -7.87
CA ASP A 89 -2.04 -24.17 -7.02
C ASP A 89 -2.98 -23.77 -5.87
N THR A 90 -4.27 -24.09 -6.03
CA THR A 90 -5.32 -23.84 -5.04
C THR A 90 -5.27 -24.79 -3.85
N ARG A 91 -4.23 -25.64 -3.72
CA ARG A 91 -4.10 -26.59 -2.60
C ARG A 91 -3.46 -26.02 -1.33
N MET A 92 -3.16 -24.72 -1.28
CA MET A 92 -2.68 -24.04 -0.06
C MET A 92 -3.52 -22.78 0.25
N LEU A 93 -4.84 -22.98 0.41
CA LEU A 93 -5.70 -22.08 1.16
C LEU A 93 -6.42 -22.87 2.25
#